data_AF-A0A6J7ZW46-F1
#
_entry.id   AF-A0A6J7ZW46-F1
#
_cell.length_a   1.000
_cell.length_b   1.000
_cell.length_c   1.000
_cell.angle_alpha   90.00
_cell.angle_beta   90.00
_cell.angle_gamma   90.00
#
_symmetry.space_group_name_H-M   'P 1'
#
loop_
_entity.id
_entity.type
_entity.pdbx_description
1 polymer ?
#
loop_
_entity_poly.entity_id
_entity_poly.type
_entity_poly.pdbx_seq_one_letter_code
_entity_poly.pdbx_strand_id
1 'polypeptide(L)'
;MASASGKNVCTLCQDDDVPSLAVTWCIECEVFLCIDCDKHHNKSRSFKHHKTMSFEDYHKLPACMLEISSQCQEHNKKFELYCSFHACPCCVQCVSKHRKCQDLKPLSDTITDVKSSALVQLLEKDFKVLKQNFDEILKYLRNMDDKRKIQKMKAIEEINTMRKSIDDYLNRLERQIHANLESKYSKLESKLNTLVKQIEHRSVEIHELQDDFSKMTRYATELQMYVGLRKMEKTTSEAAKYIESLKSGDHLKEINLDIKISSALQSILQDVKSFGDINITASCSTVKIKAGREDQAQLVHSFPGIEQIKSFLLKTVTMPEKIGRVDIFACSLLPDRKILILDNRGQRILLFSNDGIFMRTVLTFKDPPYDLCIIRNNTVAISFGTLKLSTLIDIDKNKIIKRI
;
A
#
# COMPACT_ATOMS: atom_id res chain seq x y z
N MET A 1 35.78 24.59 24.61
CA MET A 1 34.39 25.07 24.74
C MET A 1 34.30 26.44 24.12
N ALA A 2 33.55 26.58 23.03
CA ALA A 2 32.96 27.84 22.61
C ALA A 2 31.60 27.48 21.99
N SER A 3 30.57 27.98 22.64
CA SER A 3 29.14 27.82 22.37
C SER A 3 28.75 28.20 20.94
N ALA A 4 27.84 27.41 20.36
CA ALA A 4 27.24 27.54 19.04
C ALA A 4 26.29 28.75 18.88
N SER A 5 26.70 29.94 19.29
CA SER A 5 25.98 31.18 18.99
C SER A 5 26.95 32.37 18.97
N GLY A 6 27.21 32.89 17.77
CA GLY A 6 27.71 34.26 17.58
C GLY A 6 29.15 34.45 17.11
N LYS A 7 29.56 33.90 15.97
CA LYS A 7 30.78 34.36 15.26
C LYS A 7 30.59 34.45 13.74
N ASN A 8 29.73 35.37 13.30
CA ASN A 8 29.68 35.80 11.89
C ASN A 8 30.79 36.82 11.58
N VAL A 9 31.84 36.86 12.38
CA VAL A 9 32.87 37.90 12.35
C VAL A 9 34.22 37.30 12.01
N CYS A 10 35.00 38.06 11.24
CA CYS A 10 36.37 37.73 10.93
C CYS A 10 37.17 37.62 12.23
N THR A 11 37.85 36.50 12.43
CA THR A 11 38.63 36.22 13.64
C THR A 11 39.76 37.24 13.81
N LEU A 12 40.47 37.56 12.73
CA LEU A 12 41.58 38.52 12.77
C LEU A 12 41.11 39.94 13.06
N CYS A 13 40.05 40.39 12.37
CA CYS A 13 39.51 41.73 12.60
C CYS A 13 38.84 41.88 13.97
N GLN A 14 38.35 40.78 14.54
CA GLN A 14 37.86 40.75 15.91
C GLN A 14 39.02 40.89 16.91
N ASP A 15 40.16 40.26 16.66
CA ASP A 15 41.35 40.37 17.50
C ASP A 15 41.99 41.78 17.43
N ASP A 16 41.83 42.48 16.30
CA ASP A 16 42.25 43.87 16.08
C ASP A 16 41.22 44.93 16.56
N ASP A 17 40.16 44.54 17.29
CA ASP A 17 39.06 45.40 17.76
C ASP A 17 38.29 46.18 16.65
N VAL A 18 38.35 45.72 15.39
CA VAL A 18 37.61 46.30 14.25
C VAL A 18 36.75 45.21 13.58
N PRO A 19 35.68 44.71 14.23
CA PRO A 19 34.96 43.53 13.77
C PRO A 19 34.33 43.74 12.38
N SER A 20 34.65 42.84 11.45
CA SER A 20 34.08 42.79 10.11
C SER A 20 33.40 41.44 9.86
N LEU A 21 32.43 41.39 8.95
CA LEU A 21 31.70 40.15 8.66
C LEU A 21 32.61 39.13 7.97
N ALA A 22 32.58 37.90 8.46
CA ALA A 22 33.26 36.78 7.83
C ALA A 22 32.50 36.31 6.58
N VAL A 23 33.24 36.01 5.52
CA VAL A 23 32.71 35.43 4.28
C VAL A 23 33.32 34.08 3.95
N THR A 24 34.49 33.79 4.53
CA THR A 24 35.27 32.59 4.23
C THR A 24 35.75 31.93 5.52
N TRP A 25 35.76 30.60 5.54
CA TRP A 25 36.43 29.79 6.55
C TRP A 25 37.68 29.14 5.95
N CYS A 26 38.83 29.30 6.58
CA CYS A 26 40.06 28.59 6.21
C CYS A 26 40.18 27.30 7.01
N ILE A 27 40.26 26.16 6.32
CA ILE A 27 40.22 24.83 6.92
C ILE A 27 41.48 24.55 7.75
N GLU A 28 42.65 24.94 7.26
CA GLU A 28 43.94 24.65 7.90
C GLU A 28 44.26 25.61 9.05
N CYS A 29 43.84 26.86 8.92
CA CYS A 29 43.98 27.86 9.98
C CYS A 29 42.89 27.78 11.03
N GLU A 30 41.75 27.17 10.69
CA GLU A 30 40.56 27.10 11.54
C GLU A 30 40.10 28.49 12.01
N VAL A 31 40.06 29.44 11.08
CA VAL A 31 39.63 30.83 11.33
C VAL A 31 38.65 31.32 10.28
N PHE A 32 37.80 32.25 10.69
CA PHE A 32 36.90 32.99 9.83
C PHE A 32 37.58 34.26 9.30
N LEU A 33 37.43 34.53 8.01
CA LEU A 33 38.05 35.65 7.31
C LEU A 33 36.99 36.52 6.62
N CYS A 34 37.10 37.85 6.74
CA CYS A 34 36.36 38.79 5.88
C CYS A 34 36.99 38.86 4.48
N ILE A 35 36.37 39.60 3.57
CA ILE A 35 36.80 39.73 2.17
C ILE A 35 38.27 40.18 2.08
N ASP A 36 38.67 41.16 2.88
CA ASP A 36 40.03 41.72 2.83
C ASP A 36 41.06 40.77 3.46
N CYS A 37 40.72 40.15 4.59
CA CYS A 37 41.58 39.15 5.22
C CYS A 37 41.75 37.91 4.34
N ASP A 38 40.69 37.43 3.69
CA ASP A 38 40.77 36.31 2.74
C ASP A 38 41.64 36.65 1.53
N LYS A 39 41.47 37.85 0.96
CA LYS A 39 42.28 38.33 -0.15
C LYS A 39 43.77 38.43 0.22
N HIS A 40 44.08 38.87 1.43
CA HIS A 40 45.46 38.92 1.91
C HIS A 40 46.01 37.52 2.19
N HIS A 41 45.21 36.67 2.85
CA HIS A 41 45.52 35.28 3.18
C HIS A 41 45.90 34.49 1.93
N ASN A 42 45.06 34.52 0.90
CA ASN A 42 45.27 33.78 -0.34
C ASN A 42 46.42 34.34 -1.20
N LYS A 43 46.77 35.63 -1.04
CA LYS A 43 47.93 36.24 -1.72
C LYS A 43 49.26 35.98 -1.01
N SER A 44 49.22 35.73 0.29
CA SER A 44 50.41 35.46 1.08
C SER A 44 51.05 34.14 0.66
N ARG A 45 52.38 34.15 0.44
CA ARG A 45 53.14 32.96 0.06
C ARG A 45 52.98 31.81 1.06
N SER A 46 52.81 32.14 2.34
CA SER A 46 52.68 31.17 3.43
C SER A 46 51.34 30.44 3.46
N PHE A 47 50.27 31.03 2.92
CA PHE A 47 48.91 30.50 3.05
C PHE A 47 48.21 30.24 1.72
N LYS A 48 48.86 30.53 0.59
CA LYS A 48 48.34 30.32 -0.77
C LYS A 48 47.87 28.88 -1.07
N HIS A 49 48.33 27.90 -0.30
CA HIS A 49 47.95 26.48 -0.45
C HIS A 49 46.82 26.03 0.48
N HIS A 50 46.34 26.89 1.37
CA HIS A 50 45.26 26.56 2.28
C HIS A 50 43.94 26.44 1.51
N LYS A 51 43.12 25.48 1.92
CA LYS A 51 41.77 25.30 1.40
C LYS A 51 40.82 26.16 2.19
N THR A 52 39.94 26.82 1.46
CA THR A 52 38.90 27.67 2.02
C THR A 52 37.53 27.18 1.57
N MET A 53 36.52 27.48 2.39
CA MET A 53 35.11 27.26 2.05
C MET A 53 34.32 28.51 2.40
N SER A 54 33.20 28.71 1.71
CA SER A 54 32.33 29.84 2.01
C SER A 54 31.74 29.71 3.42
N PHE A 55 31.39 30.84 4.02
CA PHE A 55 30.69 30.87 5.30
C PHE A 55 29.36 30.07 5.24
N GLU A 56 28.64 30.16 4.13
CA GLU A 56 27.39 29.43 3.91
C GLU A 56 27.61 27.90 3.88
N ASP A 57 28.66 27.44 3.20
CA ASP A 57 28.98 26.01 3.10
C ASP A 57 29.49 25.45 4.43
N TYR A 58 30.21 26.23 5.22
CA TYR A 58 30.61 25.84 6.58
C TYR A 58 29.39 25.55 7.45
N HIS A 59 28.35 26.37 7.38
CA HIS A 59 27.10 26.15 8.11
C HIS A 59 26.26 24.99 7.61
N LYS A 60 26.53 24.47 6.40
CA LYS A 60 25.91 23.25 5.88
C LYS A 60 26.63 21.97 6.32
N LEU A 61 27.76 22.07 7.00
CA LEU A 61 28.46 20.91 7.53
C LEU A 61 27.63 20.19 8.60
N PRO A 62 27.70 18.86 8.70
CA PRO A 62 27.02 18.11 9.74
C PRO A 62 27.43 18.59 11.15
N ALA A 63 26.46 18.71 12.06
CA ALA A 63 26.72 19.17 13.43
C ALA A 63 27.80 18.34 14.14
N CYS A 64 27.81 17.01 13.92
CA CYS A 64 28.84 16.13 14.47
C CYS A 64 30.25 16.47 14.00
N MET A 65 30.43 17.07 12.81
CA MET A 65 31.74 17.53 12.34
C MET A 65 32.18 18.80 13.04
N LEU A 66 31.24 19.71 13.35
CA LEU A 66 31.51 20.99 14.00
C LEU A 66 31.85 20.83 15.49
N GLU A 67 31.41 19.74 16.11
CA GLU A 67 31.70 19.40 17.51
C GLU A 67 33.07 18.73 17.71
N ILE A 68 33.70 18.24 16.64
CA ILE A 68 35.00 17.57 16.71
C ILE A 68 36.09 18.61 16.93
N SER A 69 36.80 18.50 18.05
CA SER A 69 37.96 19.34 18.33
C SER A 69 39.19 18.86 17.57
N SER A 70 39.89 19.78 16.92
CA SER A 70 41.20 19.57 16.27
C SER A 70 42.37 19.51 17.27
N GLN A 71 42.11 19.78 18.55
CA GLN A 71 43.14 19.95 19.58
C GLN A 71 42.89 19.04 20.80
N CYS A 72 43.99 18.60 21.39
CA CYS A 72 43.98 17.85 22.64
C CYS A 72 43.50 18.74 23.78
N GLN A 73 42.43 18.33 24.46
CA GLN A 73 41.85 19.10 25.57
C GLN A 73 42.78 19.25 26.77
N GLU A 74 43.65 18.28 27.03
CA GLU A 74 44.57 18.32 28.17
C GLU A 74 45.77 19.25 27.94
N HIS A 75 46.24 19.34 26.69
CA HIS A 75 47.51 19.99 26.35
C HIS A 75 47.35 21.20 25.43
N ASN A 76 46.13 21.45 24.94
CA ASN A 76 45.79 22.52 24.00
C ASN A 76 46.72 22.56 22.76
N LYS A 77 47.06 21.37 22.24
CA LYS A 77 47.93 21.17 21.08
C LYS A 77 47.22 20.37 20.00
N LYS A 78 47.53 20.63 18.74
CA LYS A 78 46.96 19.91 17.59
C LYS A 78 47.22 18.41 17.69
N PHE A 79 46.25 17.63 17.24
CA PHE A 79 46.43 16.20 17.08
C PHE A 79 47.32 15.92 15.87
N GLU A 80 48.39 15.16 16.08
CA GLU A 80 49.39 14.82 15.05
C GLU A 80 49.64 13.31 14.96
N LEU A 81 49.29 12.56 16.00
CA LEU A 81 49.49 11.12 16.10
C LEU A 81 48.15 10.42 16.29
N TYR A 82 48.09 9.13 15.97
CA TYR A 82 46.97 8.25 16.25
C TYR A 82 47.45 7.01 17.00
N CYS A 83 46.77 6.66 18.08
CA CYS A 83 47.03 5.44 18.84
C CYS A 83 46.09 4.33 18.40
N SER A 84 46.61 3.31 17.73
CA SER A 84 45.79 2.18 17.26
C SER A 84 45.19 1.35 18.40
N PHE A 85 45.88 1.29 19.55
CA PHE A 85 45.44 0.50 20.70
C PHE A 85 44.21 1.11 21.40
N HIS A 86 44.19 2.43 21.55
CA HIS A 86 43.08 3.16 22.18
C HIS A 86 42.09 3.74 21.16
N ALA A 87 42.37 3.57 19.86
CA ALA A 87 41.61 4.10 18.75
C ALA A 87 41.30 5.62 18.89
N CYS A 88 42.31 6.42 19.25
CA CYS A 88 42.14 7.84 19.52
C CYS A 88 43.27 8.72 18.93
N PRO A 89 42.96 9.98 18.54
CA PRO A 89 43.96 10.95 18.13
C PRO A 89 44.74 11.48 19.34
N CYS A 90 46.03 11.76 19.15
CA CYS A 90 46.99 12.15 20.17
C CYS A 90 47.82 13.36 19.74
N CYS A 91 48.09 14.30 20.65
CA CYS A 91 49.11 15.33 20.43
C CYS A 91 50.49 14.79 20.83
N VAL A 92 51.55 15.47 20.43
CA VAL A 92 52.94 15.07 20.73
C VAL A 92 53.26 14.92 22.22
N GLN A 93 52.54 15.63 23.11
CA GLN A 93 52.75 15.52 24.56
C GLN A 93 52.05 14.30 25.18
N CYS A 94 51.02 13.77 24.52
CA CYS A 94 50.31 12.56 24.97
C CYS A 94 51.18 11.29 24.85
N VAL A 95 52.28 11.33 24.09
CA VAL A 95 53.19 10.19 23.88
C VAL A 95 53.70 9.63 25.22
N SER A 96 53.90 10.49 26.23
CA SER A 96 54.29 10.06 27.58
C SER A 96 53.28 9.10 28.23
N LYS A 97 51.97 9.37 28.07
CA LYS A 97 50.87 8.52 28.55
C LYS A 97 50.68 7.27 27.69
N HIS A 98 51.06 7.35 26.42
CA HIS A 98 51.01 6.24 25.46
C HIS A 98 52.35 5.48 25.33
N ARG A 99 53.30 5.66 26.25
CA ARG A 99 54.64 5.05 26.18
C ARG A 99 54.65 3.53 26.08
N LYS A 100 53.59 2.87 26.58
CA LYS A 100 53.41 1.41 26.51
C LYS A 100 52.63 0.94 25.27
N CYS A 101 52.07 1.87 24.48
CA CYS A 101 51.39 1.56 23.24
C CYS A 101 52.43 1.37 22.13
N GLN A 102 52.43 0.20 21.50
CA GLN A 102 53.44 -0.16 20.50
C GLN A 102 53.16 0.44 19.11
N ASP A 103 51.94 0.95 18.87
CA ASP A 103 51.51 1.42 17.54
C ASP A 103 50.94 2.84 17.60
N LEU A 104 51.85 3.81 17.60
CA LEU A 104 51.56 5.24 17.39
C LEU A 104 51.98 5.61 15.98
N LYS A 105 51.02 6.03 15.15
CA LYS A 105 51.27 6.42 13.76
C LYS A 105 51.00 7.90 13.54
N PRO A 106 51.59 8.52 12.51
CA PRO A 106 51.16 9.84 12.07
C PRO A 106 49.65 9.84 11.76
N LEU A 107 48.94 10.84 12.27
CA LEU A 107 47.50 10.98 12.04
C LEU A 107 47.20 11.22 10.55
N SER A 108 48.10 11.91 9.83
CA SER A 108 48.02 12.11 8.38
C SER A 108 47.87 10.82 7.59
N ASP A 109 48.62 9.79 7.99
CA ASP A 109 48.69 8.51 7.30
C ASP A 109 47.39 7.74 7.58
N THR A 110 46.97 7.73 8.86
CA THR A 110 45.71 7.12 9.30
C THR A 110 44.50 7.76 8.60
N ILE A 111 44.48 9.09 8.44
CA ILE A 111 43.41 9.80 7.72
C ILE A 111 43.39 9.38 6.24
N THR A 112 44.55 9.23 5.62
CA THR A 112 44.67 8.81 4.21
C THR A 112 44.16 7.39 4.03
N ASP A 113 44.51 6.49 4.95
CA ASP A 113 44.03 5.10 4.98
C ASP A 113 42.52 5.04 5.16
N VAL A 114 41.95 5.84 6.08
CA VAL A 114 40.49 5.89 6.30
C VAL A 114 39.76 6.44 5.07
N LYS A 115 40.26 7.53 4.47
CA LYS A 115 39.67 8.13 3.26
C LYS A 115 39.70 7.19 2.06
N SER A 116 40.75 6.38 1.94
CA SER A 116 40.89 5.38 0.87
C SER A 116 40.32 4.01 1.27
N SER A 117 39.79 3.86 2.48
CA SER A 117 39.32 2.58 2.99
C SER A 117 38.16 2.05 2.18
N ALA A 118 38.12 0.73 2.06
CA ALA A 118 36.98 0.03 1.47
C ALA A 118 35.67 0.46 2.16
N LEU A 119 35.69 0.74 3.47
CA LEU A 119 34.52 1.12 4.26
C LEU A 119 33.82 2.39 3.73
N VAL A 120 34.56 3.41 3.29
CA VAL A 120 33.97 4.65 2.76
C VAL A 120 33.24 4.35 1.44
N GLN A 121 33.90 3.67 0.50
CA GLN A 121 33.30 3.26 -0.79
C GLN A 121 32.08 2.36 -0.59
N LEU A 122 32.14 1.53 0.45
CA LEU A 122 31.12 0.57 0.82
C LEU A 122 29.86 1.27 1.36
N LEU A 123 30.02 2.24 2.25
CA LEU A 123 28.93 3.07 2.77
C LEU A 123 28.31 3.91 1.66
N GLU A 124 29.10 4.49 0.76
CA GLU A 124 28.58 5.23 -0.39
C GLU A 124 27.67 4.36 -1.28
N LYS A 125 28.10 3.11 -1.54
CA LYS A 125 27.29 2.15 -2.28
C LYS A 125 26.00 1.79 -1.55
N ASP A 126 26.06 1.58 -0.24
CA ASP A 126 24.88 1.24 0.58
C ASP A 126 23.89 2.40 0.61
N PHE A 127 24.36 3.64 0.82
CA PHE A 127 23.51 4.83 0.75
C PHE A 127 22.82 4.95 -0.61
N LYS A 128 23.54 4.65 -1.70
CA LYS A 128 22.95 4.67 -3.05
C LYS A 128 21.85 3.62 -3.21
N VAL A 129 22.06 2.40 -2.71
CA VAL A 129 21.05 1.32 -2.77
C VAL A 129 19.85 1.66 -1.91
N LEU A 130 20.06 2.09 -0.67
CA LEU A 130 18.99 2.47 0.25
C LEU A 130 18.15 3.61 -0.31
N LYS A 131 18.79 4.66 -0.84
CA LYS A 131 18.09 5.77 -1.49
C LYS A 131 17.20 5.29 -2.63
N GLN A 132 17.73 4.45 -3.53
CA GLN A 132 16.96 3.89 -4.64
C GLN A 132 15.77 3.06 -4.15
N ASN A 133 15.97 2.22 -3.14
CA ASN A 133 14.90 1.43 -2.55
C ASN A 133 13.79 2.32 -1.97
N PHE A 134 14.16 3.37 -1.22
CA PHE A 134 13.17 4.33 -0.68
C PHE A 134 12.41 5.05 -1.78
N ASP A 135 13.10 5.51 -2.84
CA ASP A 135 12.47 6.17 -3.98
C ASP A 135 11.48 5.24 -4.70
N GLU A 136 11.83 3.97 -4.89
CA GLU A 136 10.96 2.95 -5.49
C GLU A 136 9.73 2.65 -4.62
N ILE A 137 9.91 2.52 -3.30
CA ILE A 137 8.81 2.32 -2.34
C ILE A 137 7.87 3.52 -2.36
N LEU A 138 8.40 4.75 -2.29
CA LEU A 138 7.58 5.97 -2.31
C LEU A 138 6.77 6.07 -3.61
N LYS A 139 7.40 5.77 -4.76
CA LYS A 139 6.69 5.74 -6.05
C LYS A 139 5.58 4.70 -6.07
N TYR A 140 5.85 3.50 -5.55
CA TYR A 140 4.83 2.44 -5.46
C TYR A 140 3.66 2.84 -4.57
N LEU A 141 3.93 3.40 -3.39
CA LEU A 141 2.89 3.82 -2.44
C LEU A 141 1.98 4.91 -3.04
N ARG A 142 2.55 5.90 -3.73
CA ARG A 142 1.78 6.95 -4.42
C ARG A 142 0.89 6.36 -5.52
N ASN A 143 1.46 5.52 -6.39
CA ASN A 143 0.69 4.86 -7.46
C ASN A 143 -0.42 3.96 -6.90
N MET A 144 -0.15 3.28 -5.78
CA MET A 144 -1.14 2.43 -5.10
C MET A 144 -2.29 3.27 -4.54
N ASP A 145 -2.01 4.43 -3.96
CA ASP A 145 -3.03 5.36 -3.46
C ASP A 145 -3.93 5.88 -4.60
N ASP A 146 -3.32 6.32 -5.71
CA ASP A 146 -4.06 6.78 -6.89
C ASP A 146 -4.94 5.66 -7.48
N LYS A 147 -4.40 4.44 -7.57
CA LYS A 147 -5.15 3.28 -8.04
C LYS A 147 -6.34 2.97 -7.13
N ARG A 148 -6.17 3.05 -5.81
CA ARG A 148 -7.26 2.85 -4.83
C ARG A 148 -8.34 3.90 -4.96
N LYS A 149 -7.97 5.18 -5.17
CA LYS A 149 -8.93 6.26 -5.43
C LYS A 149 -9.76 5.98 -6.69
N ILE A 150 -9.11 5.58 -7.78
CA ILE A 150 -9.79 5.21 -9.03
C ILE A 150 -10.72 4.01 -8.82
N GLN A 151 -10.28 2.96 -8.11
CA GLN A 151 -11.12 1.80 -7.81
C GLN A 151 -12.35 2.17 -6.98
N LYS A 152 -12.18 3.04 -5.97
CA LYS A 152 -13.30 3.58 -5.18
C LYS A 152 -14.29 4.34 -6.07
N MET A 153 -13.80 5.21 -6.95
CA MET A 153 -14.66 5.97 -7.86
C MET A 153 -15.45 5.04 -8.79
N LYS A 154 -14.80 4.02 -9.38
CA LYS A 154 -15.47 3.03 -10.23
C LYS A 154 -16.55 2.26 -9.48
N ALA A 155 -16.28 1.81 -8.26
CA ALA A 155 -17.28 1.11 -7.45
C ALA A 155 -18.51 2.00 -7.17
N ILE A 156 -18.30 3.29 -6.89
CA ILE A 156 -19.40 4.25 -6.72
C ILE A 156 -20.19 4.43 -8.02
N GLU A 157 -19.51 4.52 -9.16
CA GLU A 157 -20.14 4.67 -10.47
C GLU A 157 -20.95 3.42 -10.86
N GLU A 158 -20.46 2.22 -10.57
CA GLU A 158 -21.18 0.96 -10.77
C GLU A 158 -22.46 0.91 -9.91
N ILE A 159 -22.38 1.27 -8.63
CA ILE A 159 -23.55 1.35 -7.74
C ILE A 159 -24.59 2.33 -8.29
N ASN A 160 -24.17 3.52 -8.70
CA ASN A 160 -25.06 4.54 -9.25
C ASN A 160 -25.69 4.10 -10.57
N THR A 161 -24.92 3.46 -11.44
CA THR A 161 -25.41 2.94 -12.73
C THR A 161 -26.43 1.83 -12.52
N MET A 162 -26.18 0.94 -11.56
CA MET A 162 -27.13 -0.11 -11.20
C MET A 162 -28.42 0.49 -10.63
N ARG A 163 -28.31 1.47 -9.73
CA ARG A 163 -29.48 2.18 -9.18
C ARG A 163 -30.32 2.83 -10.28
N LYS A 164 -29.68 3.58 -11.18
CA LYS A 164 -30.35 4.22 -12.30
C LYS A 164 -31.04 3.20 -13.20
N SER A 165 -30.41 2.07 -13.47
CA SER A 165 -31.01 1.00 -14.28
C SER A 165 -32.27 0.41 -13.64
N ILE A 166 -32.29 0.28 -12.32
CA ILE A 166 -33.48 -0.15 -11.56
C ILE A 166 -34.59 0.90 -11.68
N ASP A 167 -34.27 2.18 -11.46
CA ASP A 167 -35.23 3.28 -11.55
C ASP A 167 -35.84 3.38 -12.97
N ASP A 168 -35.02 3.31 -14.00
CA ASP A 168 -35.46 3.34 -15.41
C ASP A 168 -36.37 2.15 -15.74
N TYR A 169 -36.07 0.96 -15.20
CA TYR A 169 -36.89 -0.22 -15.39
C TYR A 169 -38.25 -0.09 -14.71
N LEU A 170 -38.29 0.39 -13.46
CA LEU A 170 -39.54 0.60 -12.71
C LEU A 170 -40.41 1.68 -13.36
N ASN A 171 -39.81 2.80 -13.77
CA ASN A 171 -40.50 3.86 -14.53
C ASN A 171 -41.12 3.33 -15.83
N ARG A 172 -40.43 2.40 -16.51
CA ARG A 172 -40.97 1.78 -17.72
C ARG A 172 -42.19 0.91 -17.42
N LEU A 173 -42.15 0.11 -16.35
CA LEU A 173 -43.29 -0.71 -15.94
C LEU A 173 -44.50 0.14 -15.55
N GLU A 174 -44.26 1.23 -14.82
CA GLU A 174 -45.29 2.21 -14.47
C GLU A 174 -45.96 2.79 -15.72
N ARG A 175 -45.17 3.30 -16.68
CA ARG A 175 -45.72 3.84 -17.94
C ARG A 175 -46.53 2.81 -18.72
N GLN A 176 -46.11 1.54 -18.71
CA GLN A 176 -46.83 0.47 -19.39
C GLN A 176 -48.21 0.22 -18.76
N ILE A 177 -48.32 0.21 -17.42
CA ILE A 177 -49.62 0.00 -16.78
C ILE A 177 -50.53 1.21 -16.93
N HIS A 178 -49.99 2.44 -16.88
CA HIS A 178 -50.74 3.65 -17.18
C HIS A 178 -51.27 3.66 -18.62
N ALA A 179 -50.43 3.34 -19.61
CA ALA A 179 -50.86 3.29 -21.01
C ALA A 179 -51.95 2.23 -21.25
N ASN A 180 -51.87 1.08 -20.57
CA ASN A 180 -52.88 0.03 -20.65
C ASN A 180 -54.21 0.49 -20.03
N LEU A 181 -54.16 1.11 -18.86
CA LEU A 181 -55.34 1.70 -18.21
C LEU A 181 -56.02 2.70 -19.13
N GLU A 182 -55.26 3.66 -19.66
CA GLU A 182 -55.76 4.71 -20.54
C GLU A 182 -56.39 4.13 -21.82
N SER A 183 -55.73 3.14 -22.44
CA SER A 183 -56.26 2.46 -23.62
C SER A 183 -57.58 1.74 -23.34
N LYS A 184 -57.70 1.06 -22.19
CA LYS A 184 -58.93 0.37 -21.80
C LYS A 184 -60.04 1.36 -21.48
N TYR A 185 -59.72 2.44 -20.77
CA TYR A 185 -60.69 3.47 -20.40
C TYR A 185 -61.21 4.20 -21.64
N SER A 186 -60.34 4.62 -22.56
CA SER A 186 -60.74 5.27 -23.82
C SER A 186 -61.64 4.38 -24.70
N LYS A 187 -61.37 3.07 -24.76
CA LYS A 187 -62.25 2.11 -25.45
C LYS A 187 -63.62 1.97 -24.78
N LEU A 188 -63.68 2.08 -23.46
CA LEU A 188 -64.93 2.05 -22.73
C LEU A 188 -65.71 3.35 -22.93
N GLU A 189 -65.05 4.49 -22.78
CA GLU A 189 -65.61 5.82 -22.97
C GLU A 189 -66.20 5.97 -24.37
N SER A 190 -65.49 5.55 -25.42
CA SER A 190 -65.99 5.59 -26.80
C SER A 190 -67.26 4.74 -27.00
N LYS A 191 -67.33 3.55 -26.39
CA LYS A 191 -68.53 2.70 -26.42
C LYS A 191 -69.70 3.34 -25.69
N LEU A 192 -69.44 3.90 -24.50
CA LEU A 192 -70.46 4.57 -23.70
C LEU A 192 -71.01 5.81 -24.41
N ASN A 193 -70.14 6.66 -24.95
CA ASN A 193 -70.51 7.84 -25.73
C ASN A 193 -71.34 7.47 -26.98
N THR A 194 -71.03 6.35 -27.63
CA THR A 194 -71.82 5.87 -28.77
C THR A 194 -73.21 5.44 -28.32
N LEU A 195 -73.32 4.72 -27.20
CA LEU A 195 -74.61 4.29 -26.66
C LEU A 195 -75.46 5.48 -26.20
N VAL A 196 -74.86 6.45 -25.51
CA VAL A 196 -75.53 7.70 -25.10
C VAL A 196 -76.14 8.39 -26.32
N LYS A 197 -75.37 8.61 -27.39
CA LYS A 197 -75.87 9.23 -28.63
C LYS A 197 -77.03 8.46 -29.26
N GLN A 198 -76.97 7.11 -29.25
CA GLN A 198 -78.05 6.28 -29.77
C GLN A 198 -79.33 6.40 -28.95
N ILE A 199 -79.21 6.45 -27.62
CA ILE A 199 -80.35 6.61 -26.70
C ILE A 199 -80.93 8.02 -26.82
N GLU A 200 -80.08 9.06 -26.86
CA GLU A 200 -80.52 10.45 -27.05
C GLU A 200 -81.30 10.62 -28.35
N HIS A 201 -80.80 10.09 -29.47
CA HIS A 201 -81.49 10.14 -30.76
C HIS A 201 -82.88 9.50 -30.69
N ARG A 202 -82.97 8.26 -30.17
CA ARG A 202 -84.24 7.56 -30.02
C ARG A 202 -85.18 8.25 -29.04
N SER A 203 -84.64 8.89 -28.00
CA SER A 203 -85.44 9.66 -27.05
C SER A 203 -86.10 10.87 -27.73
N VAL A 204 -85.38 11.57 -28.62
CA VAL A 204 -85.94 12.67 -29.42
C VAL A 204 -87.04 12.16 -30.35
N GLU A 205 -86.79 11.07 -31.08
CA GLU A 205 -87.79 10.45 -31.97
C GLU A 205 -89.09 10.10 -31.22
N ILE A 206 -88.98 9.54 -30.01
CA ILE A 206 -90.15 9.20 -29.19
C ILE A 206 -90.88 10.45 -28.67
N HIS A 207 -90.15 11.51 -28.29
CA HIS A 207 -90.75 12.77 -27.88
C HIS A 207 -91.53 13.43 -29.04
N GLU A 208 -90.96 13.48 -30.24
CA GLU A 208 -91.64 14.00 -31.43
C GLU A 208 -92.89 13.18 -31.76
N LEU A 209 -92.81 11.85 -31.64
CA LEU A 209 -93.96 10.96 -31.85
C LEU A 209 -95.07 11.23 -30.83
N GLN A 210 -94.71 11.52 -29.57
CA GLN A 210 -95.67 11.88 -28.53
C GLN A 210 -96.37 13.22 -28.81
N ASP A 211 -95.64 14.22 -29.31
CA ASP A 211 -96.19 15.50 -29.72
C ASP A 211 -97.14 15.34 -30.91
N ASP A 212 -96.74 14.53 -31.90
CA ASP A 212 -97.58 14.25 -33.07
C ASP A 212 -98.83 13.47 -32.72
N PHE A 213 -98.76 12.53 -31.78
CA PHE A 213 -99.93 11.82 -31.26
C PHE A 213 -100.93 12.79 -30.60
N SER A 214 -100.41 13.76 -29.85
CA SER A 214 -101.21 14.81 -29.21
C SER A 214 -101.92 15.73 -30.22
N LYS A 215 -101.30 16.00 -31.38
CA LYS A 215 -101.95 16.74 -32.47
C LYS A 215 -102.97 15.88 -33.20
N MET A 216 -102.62 14.63 -33.48
CA MET A 216 -103.48 13.68 -34.21
C MET A 216 -104.81 13.46 -33.49
N THR A 217 -104.76 13.27 -32.17
CA THR A 217 -105.96 13.11 -31.32
C THR A 217 -106.92 14.31 -31.34
N ARG A 218 -106.44 15.50 -31.69
CA ARG A 218 -107.25 16.72 -31.74
C ARG A 218 -107.77 17.06 -33.14
N TYR A 219 -106.99 16.79 -34.17
CA TYR A 219 -107.22 17.36 -35.51
C TYR A 219 -107.30 16.33 -36.65
N ALA A 220 -106.97 15.06 -36.43
CA ALA A 220 -106.94 14.07 -37.50
C ALA A 220 -108.34 13.56 -37.89
N THR A 221 -108.53 13.26 -39.17
CA THR A 221 -109.72 12.53 -39.63
C THR A 221 -109.67 11.07 -39.20
N GLU A 222 -110.79 10.36 -39.25
CA GLU A 222 -110.87 8.94 -38.84
C GLU A 222 -109.86 8.05 -39.58
N LEU A 223 -109.69 8.26 -40.89
CA LEU A 223 -108.73 7.51 -41.70
C LEU A 223 -107.26 7.86 -41.34
N GLN A 224 -106.96 9.15 -41.14
CA GLN A 224 -105.63 9.60 -40.72
C GLN A 224 -105.27 9.07 -39.35
N MET A 225 -106.23 9.04 -38.42
CA MET A 225 -106.08 8.44 -37.09
C MET A 225 -105.75 6.95 -37.22
N TYR A 226 -106.54 6.16 -37.95
CA TYR A 226 -106.32 4.72 -38.08
C TYR A 226 -104.92 4.38 -38.65
N VAL A 227 -104.51 5.03 -39.74
CA VAL A 227 -103.20 4.79 -40.37
C VAL A 227 -102.05 5.30 -39.48
N GLY A 228 -102.22 6.48 -38.89
CA GLY A 228 -101.23 7.09 -38.00
C GLY A 228 -100.95 6.27 -36.75
N LEU A 229 -102.01 5.79 -36.08
CA LEU A 229 -101.91 4.93 -34.91
C LEU A 229 -101.15 3.64 -35.20
N ARG A 230 -101.42 2.98 -36.33
CA ARG A 230 -100.68 1.76 -36.74
C ARG A 230 -99.18 2.02 -36.93
N LYS A 231 -98.83 3.17 -37.51
CA LYS A 231 -97.42 3.56 -37.69
C LYS A 231 -96.75 3.86 -36.35
N MET A 232 -97.43 4.60 -35.48
CA MET A 232 -96.95 4.93 -34.12
C MET A 232 -96.76 3.66 -33.27
N GLU A 233 -97.76 2.77 -33.26
CA GLU A 233 -97.72 1.48 -32.55
C GLU A 233 -96.48 0.67 -32.94
N LYS A 234 -96.17 0.62 -34.24
CA LYS A 234 -94.97 -0.06 -34.75
C LYS A 234 -93.69 0.57 -34.18
N THR A 235 -93.52 1.89 -34.31
CA THR A 235 -92.33 2.61 -33.82
C THR A 235 -92.17 2.46 -32.31
N THR A 236 -93.24 2.60 -31.53
CA THR A 236 -93.22 2.42 -30.07
C THR A 236 -92.88 0.98 -29.68
N SER A 237 -93.39 -0.02 -30.42
CA SER A 237 -93.04 -1.42 -30.20
C SER A 237 -91.55 -1.71 -30.47
N GLU A 238 -90.99 -1.12 -31.53
CA GLU A 238 -89.56 -1.24 -31.86
C GLU A 238 -88.67 -0.58 -30.79
N ALA A 239 -89.06 0.58 -30.27
CA ALA A 239 -88.37 1.25 -29.18
C ALA A 239 -88.42 0.43 -27.88
N ALA A 240 -89.58 -0.13 -27.52
CA ALA A 240 -89.73 -0.99 -26.35
C ALA A 240 -88.86 -2.24 -26.43
N LYS A 241 -88.80 -2.91 -27.60
CA LYS A 241 -87.89 -4.04 -27.84
C LYS A 241 -86.42 -3.66 -27.67
N TYR A 242 -86.04 -2.47 -28.11
CA TYR A 242 -84.67 -1.99 -27.93
C TYR A 242 -84.34 -1.74 -26.46
N ILE A 243 -85.23 -1.10 -25.68
CA ILE A 243 -85.05 -0.91 -24.24
C ILE A 243 -84.88 -2.26 -23.52
N GLU A 244 -85.71 -3.26 -23.86
CA GLU A 244 -85.55 -4.61 -23.31
C GLU A 244 -84.21 -5.26 -23.71
N SER A 245 -83.73 -5.03 -24.93
CA SER A 245 -82.40 -5.51 -25.35
C SER A 245 -81.25 -4.85 -24.56
N LEU A 246 -81.39 -3.58 -24.18
CA LEU A 246 -80.41 -2.87 -23.34
C LEU A 246 -80.40 -3.41 -21.91
N LYS A 247 -81.58 -3.71 -21.36
CA LYS A 247 -81.76 -4.22 -20.00
C LYS A 247 -81.29 -5.68 -19.85
N SER A 248 -81.58 -6.51 -20.84
CA SER A 248 -81.16 -7.92 -20.86
C SER A 248 -79.69 -8.10 -21.27
N GLY A 249 -79.10 -7.12 -21.95
CA GLY A 249 -77.70 -7.11 -22.33
C GLY A 249 -76.74 -6.55 -21.27
N ASP A 250 -75.46 -6.50 -21.63
CA ASP A 250 -74.38 -6.00 -20.76
C ASP A 250 -74.21 -4.47 -20.81
N HIS A 251 -75.11 -3.77 -21.49
CA HIS A 251 -74.98 -2.33 -21.79
C HIS A 251 -75.18 -1.41 -20.58
N LEU A 252 -75.93 -1.86 -19.57
CA LEU A 252 -76.29 -1.08 -18.37
C LEU A 252 -75.59 -1.58 -17.09
N LYS A 253 -74.59 -2.48 -17.22
CA LYS A 253 -73.85 -2.99 -16.06
C LYS A 253 -72.96 -1.90 -15.47
N GLU A 254 -72.87 -1.87 -14.15
CA GLU A 254 -71.91 -1.03 -13.43
C GLU A 254 -70.49 -1.52 -13.68
N ILE A 255 -69.58 -0.58 -13.92
CA ILE A 255 -68.20 -0.87 -14.29
C ILE A 255 -67.31 -0.58 -13.10
N ASN A 256 -66.72 -1.64 -12.56
CA ASN A 256 -65.77 -1.56 -11.46
C ASN A 256 -64.34 -1.71 -11.99
N LEU A 257 -63.44 -0.84 -11.54
CA LEU A 257 -62.03 -0.87 -11.88
C LEU A 257 -61.22 -1.43 -10.71
N ASP A 258 -60.63 -2.61 -10.90
CA ASP A 258 -59.70 -3.22 -9.95
C ASP A 258 -58.27 -3.19 -10.51
N ILE A 259 -57.32 -2.77 -9.69
CA ILE A 259 -55.90 -2.71 -10.06
C ILE A 259 -55.14 -3.72 -9.19
N LYS A 260 -54.62 -4.77 -9.83
CA LYS A 260 -53.76 -5.75 -9.18
C LYS A 260 -52.29 -5.43 -9.44
N ILE A 261 -51.61 -4.94 -8.40
CA ILE A 261 -50.15 -4.74 -8.44
C ILE A 261 -49.44 -6.10 -8.36
N SER A 262 -48.36 -6.25 -9.13
CA SER A 262 -47.56 -7.47 -9.14
C SER A 262 -46.97 -7.76 -7.75
N SER A 263 -47.17 -8.98 -7.25
CA SER A 263 -46.58 -9.43 -5.98
C SER A 263 -45.05 -9.41 -6.03
N ALA A 264 -44.44 -9.59 -7.21
CA ALA A 264 -42.99 -9.48 -7.37
C ALA A 264 -42.44 -8.09 -7.01
N LEU A 265 -43.20 -7.02 -7.28
CA LEU A 265 -42.80 -5.66 -6.87
C LEU A 265 -42.93 -5.48 -5.35
N GLN A 266 -43.90 -6.14 -4.71
CA GLN A 266 -44.05 -6.13 -3.26
C GLN A 266 -42.90 -6.90 -2.59
N SER A 267 -42.49 -8.04 -3.16
CA SER A 267 -41.34 -8.82 -2.71
C SER A 267 -40.03 -8.02 -2.76
N ILE A 268 -39.81 -7.17 -3.77
CA ILE A 268 -38.61 -6.32 -3.82
C ILE A 268 -38.45 -5.46 -2.56
N LEU A 269 -39.55 -4.91 -2.02
CA LEU A 269 -39.54 -4.08 -0.81
C LEU A 269 -39.27 -4.87 0.47
N GLN A 270 -39.55 -6.18 0.47
CA GLN A 270 -39.39 -7.05 1.65
C GLN A 270 -38.07 -7.83 1.63
N ASP A 271 -37.68 -8.32 0.46
CA ASP A 271 -36.60 -9.30 0.29
C ASP A 271 -35.25 -8.62 0.04
N VAL A 272 -35.23 -7.44 -0.61
CA VAL A 272 -33.98 -6.72 -0.91
C VAL A 272 -33.61 -5.80 0.25
N LYS A 273 -32.76 -6.29 1.15
CA LYS A 273 -32.31 -5.56 2.35
C LYS A 273 -30.98 -4.80 2.18
N SER A 274 -30.23 -5.10 1.13
CA SER A 274 -28.94 -4.47 0.85
C SER A 274 -28.71 -4.36 -0.65
N PHE A 275 -27.90 -3.38 -1.06
CA PHE A 275 -27.51 -3.18 -2.46
C PHE A 275 -26.39 -4.12 -2.91
N GLY A 276 -25.68 -4.71 -1.95
CA GLY A 276 -24.54 -5.59 -2.15
C GLY A 276 -23.55 -5.47 -1.00
N ASP A 277 -22.46 -6.25 -1.09
CA ASP A 277 -21.39 -6.30 -0.10
C ASP A 277 -20.09 -5.75 -0.68
N ILE A 278 -19.34 -5.00 0.14
CA ILE A 278 -18.02 -4.47 -0.24
C ILE A 278 -16.94 -5.32 0.43
N ASN A 279 -16.17 -6.04 -0.39
CA ASN A 279 -15.03 -6.83 0.07
C ASN A 279 -13.71 -6.16 -0.33
N ILE A 280 -12.89 -5.78 0.65
CA ILE A 280 -11.57 -5.21 0.41
C ILE A 280 -10.53 -6.31 0.67
N THR A 281 -9.85 -6.75 -0.37
CA THR A 281 -8.76 -7.73 -0.27
C THR A 281 -7.40 -7.06 -0.42
N ALA A 282 -6.43 -7.47 0.39
CA ALA A 282 -5.05 -7.05 0.27
C ALA A 282 -4.24 -8.17 -0.39
N SER A 283 -3.42 -7.82 -1.37
CA SER A 283 -2.46 -8.73 -1.99
C SER A 283 -1.03 -8.30 -1.66
N CYS A 284 -0.10 -9.24 -1.75
CA CYS A 284 1.31 -8.99 -1.48
C CYS A 284 1.89 -7.95 -2.46
N SER A 285 2.77 -7.08 -1.97
CA SER A 285 3.38 -6.05 -2.81
C SER A 285 4.27 -6.67 -3.88
N THR A 286 4.25 -6.11 -5.09
CA THR A 286 5.12 -6.52 -6.21
C THR A 286 6.42 -5.71 -6.29
N VAL A 287 6.66 -4.80 -5.33
CA VAL A 287 7.87 -3.97 -5.29
C VAL A 287 9.09 -4.86 -5.15
N LYS A 288 10.05 -4.70 -6.07
CA LYS A 288 11.32 -5.40 -6.03
C LYS A 288 12.34 -4.54 -5.31
N ILE A 289 12.51 -4.77 -4.01
CA ILE A 289 13.52 -4.07 -3.22
C ILE A 289 14.86 -4.76 -3.44
N LYS A 290 15.93 -4.00 -3.70
CA LYS A 290 17.28 -4.55 -3.74
C LYS A 290 17.68 -4.94 -2.33
N ALA A 291 18.09 -6.19 -2.13
CA ALA A 291 18.60 -6.64 -0.84
C ALA A 291 19.74 -5.72 -0.38
N GLY A 292 19.64 -5.23 0.85
CA GLY A 292 20.80 -4.72 1.56
C GLY A 292 21.78 -5.85 1.83
N ARG A 293 23.00 -5.54 2.28
CA ARG A 293 23.88 -6.60 2.76
C ARG A 293 23.28 -7.27 3.99
N GLU A 294 23.13 -8.58 3.94
CA GLU A 294 22.72 -9.44 5.07
C GLU A 294 23.92 -9.89 5.91
N ASP A 295 25.14 -9.50 5.53
CA ASP A 295 26.37 -9.96 6.17
C ASP A 295 26.73 -9.09 7.37
N GLN A 296 26.23 -9.47 8.54
CA GLN A 296 26.83 -9.06 9.80
C GLN A 296 28.20 -9.74 9.99
N ALA A 297 29.09 -9.00 10.65
CA ALA A 297 30.26 -9.46 11.40
C ALA A 297 31.56 -9.76 10.63
N GLN A 298 32.00 -8.89 9.72
CA GLN A 298 33.45 -8.67 9.55
C GLN A 298 33.77 -7.18 9.38
N LEU A 299 33.55 -6.42 10.45
CA LEU A 299 34.55 -5.40 10.77
C LEU A 299 35.81 -6.19 11.13
N VAL A 300 36.71 -6.39 10.16
CA VAL A 300 38.05 -6.91 10.44
C VAL A 300 38.78 -5.81 11.21
N HIS A 301 38.45 -5.68 12.49
CA HIS A 301 39.41 -5.18 13.45
C HIS A 301 40.42 -6.32 13.60
N SER A 302 41.65 -6.09 13.17
CA SER A 302 42.78 -6.91 13.59
C SER A 302 42.89 -6.81 15.10
N PHE A 303 42.20 -7.68 15.83
CA PHE A 303 42.34 -7.80 17.28
C PHE A 303 43.76 -8.30 17.57
N PRO A 304 44.59 -7.54 18.31
CA PRO A 304 45.89 -8.03 18.73
C PRO A 304 45.69 -9.24 19.66
N GLY A 305 46.23 -10.40 19.29
CA GLY A 305 46.20 -11.61 20.13
C GLY A 305 45.35 -12.78 19.62
N ILE A 306 44.67 -12.66 18.47
CA ILE A 306 44.05 -13.82 17.80
C ILE A 306 45.05 -14.40 16.79
N GLU A 307 45.61 -15.57 17.09
CA GLU A 307 46.42 -16.33 16.15
C GLU A 307 45.53 -17.29 15.34
N GLN A 308 45.56 -17.18 14.03
CA GLN A 308 44.84 -18.10 13.16
C GLN A 308 45.50 -19.48 13.21
N ILE A 309 44.87 -20.43 13.92
CA ILE A 309 45.41 -21.78 14.10
C ILE A 309 45.47 -22.56 12.76
N LYS A 310 44.43 -22.45 11.93
CA LYS A 310 44.34 -23.11 10.62
C LYS A 310 43.25 -22.45 9.77
N SER A 311 43.46 -22.40 8.45
CA SER A 311 42.40 -22.09 7.48
C SER A 311 42.35 -23.21 6.45
N PHE A 312 41.16 -23.60 6.05
CA PHE A 312 40.93 -24.59 5.02
C PHE A 312 39.63 -24.25 4.30
N LEU A 313 39.59 -24.56 3.01
CA LEU A 313 38.38 -24.47 2.22
C LEU A 313 37.58 -25.75 2.41
N LEU A 314 36.32 -25.63 2.80
CA LEU A 314 35.40 -26.76 2.88
C LEU A 314 35.13 -27.26 1.45
N LYS A 315 35.68 -28.44 1.12
CA LYS A 315 35.54 -29.01 -0.22
C LYS A 315 34.18 -29.70 -0.32
N THR A 316 33.22 -29.02 -0.92
CA THR A 316 31.87 -29.56 -1.21
C THR A 316 31.84 -30.51 -2.41
N VAL A 317 32.93 -30.58 -3.18
CA VAL A 317 33.08 -31.38 -4.41
C VAL A 317 32.96 -32.89 -4.16
N THR A 318 33.14 -33.37 -2.93
CA THR A 318 33.02 -34.78 -2.55
C THR A 318 31.63 -35.18 -2.03
N MET A 319 30.64 -34.28 -2.06
CA MET A 319 29.26 -34.61 -1.67
C MET A 319 28.53 -35.35 -2.80
N PRO A 320 27.84 -36.47 -2.53
CA PRO A 320 27.17 -37.27 -3.56
C PRO A 320 25.90 -36.61 -4.17
N GLU A 321 25.41 -35.51 -3.59
CA GLU A 321 24.19 -34.83 -4.03
C GLU A 321 24.50 -33.47 -4.71
N LYS A 322 23.72 -33.09 -5.74
CA LYS A 322 23.75 -31.72 -6.28
C LYS A 322 23.31 -30.75 -5.18
N ILE A 323 24.27 -30.10 -4.54
CA ILE A 323 23.99 -29.10 -3.53
C ILE A 323 23.39 -27.87 -4.22
N GLY A 324 22.17 -27.49 -3.83
CA GLY A 324 21.62 -26.17 -4.13
C GLY A 324 22.43 -25.07 -3.42
N ARG A 325 21.88 -23.86 -3.29
CA ARG A 325 22.52 -22.81 -2.48
C ARG A 325 22.60 -23.28 -1.01
N VAL A 326 23.80 -23.29 -0.42
CA VAL A 326 24.03 -23.61 1.00
C VAL A 326 24.02 -22.33 1.80
N ASP A 327 23.26 -22.31 2.88
CA ASP A 327 23.26 -21.18 3.80
C ASP A 327 23.72 -21.69 5.17
N ILE A 328 24.99 -21.42 5.49
CA ILE A 328 25.63 -21.87 6.74
C ILE A 328 25.24 -20.90 7.86
N PHE A 329 24.48 -21.39 8.84
CA PHE A 329 23.99 -20.57 9.94
C PHE A 329 24.80 -20.76 11.23
N ALA A 330 25.38 -21.94 11.43
CA ALA A 330 26.23 -22.21 12.59
C ALA A 330 27.29 -23.27 12.26
N CYS A 331 28.41 -23.23 13.00
CA CYS A 331 29.43 -24.26 12.98
C CYS A 331 29.97 -24.53 14.39
N SER A 332 30.48 -25.74 14.62
CA SER A 332 31.19 -26.05 15.86
C SER A 332 32.23 -27.13 15.64
N LEU A 333 33.22 -27.17 16.54
CA LEU A 333 34.33 -28.10 16.49
C LEU A 333 34.16 -29.17 17.57
N LEU A 334 34.02 -30.43 17.16
CA LEU A 334 33.96 -31.56 18.08
C LEU A 334 35.31 -31.78 18.77
N PRO A 335 35.35 -32.47 19.93
CA PRO A 335 36.59 -32.73 20.66
C PRO A 335 37.66 -33.48 19.85
N ASP A 336 37.25 -34.29 18.87
CA ASP A 336 38.12 -35.01 17.94
C ASP A 336 38.54 -34.17 16.71
N ARG A 337 38.29 -32.85 16.77
CA ARG A 337 38.57 -31.84 15.73
C ARG A 337 37.78 -32.03 14.43
N LYS A 338 36.72 -32.83 14.42
CA LYS A 338 35.76 -32.82 13.31
C LYS A 338 34.89 -31.58 13.38
N ILE A 339 34.43 -31.13 12.23
CA ILE A 339 33.71 -29.86 12.09
C ILE A 339 32.25 -30.17 11.78
N LEU A 340 31.36 -29.60 12.58
CA LEU A 340 29.93 -29.62 12.34
C LEU A 340 29.49 -28.32 11.70
N ILE A 341 28.66 -28.44 10.67
CA ILE A 341 28.11 -27.31 9.93
C ILE A 341 26.60 -27.47 9.84
N LEU A 342 25.89 -26.40 10.16
CA LEU A 342 24.46 -26.33 10.08
C LEU A 342 24.06 -25.60 8.80
N ASP A 343 23.47 -26.35 7.88
CA ASP A 343 22.93 -25.87 6.61
C ASP A 343 21.43 -25.58 6.82
N ASN A 344 21.09 -24.31 7.00
CA ASN A 344 19.73 -23.88 7.29
C ASN A 344 18.80 -24.17 6.12
N ARG A 345 19.23 -23.78 4.91
CA ARG A 345 18.45 -23.92 3.69
C ARG A 345 18.31 -25.38 3.24
N GLY A 346 19.39 -26.16 3.38
CA GLY A 346 19.35 -27.60 3.17
C GLY A 346 18.70 -28.37 4.32
N GLN A 347 18.28 -27.68 5.39
CA GLN A 347 17.64 -28.23 6.59
C GLN A 347 18.40 -29.44 7.14
N ARG A 348 19.71 -29.32 7.28
CA ARG A 348 20.57 -30.47 7.61
C ARG A 348 21.82 -30.09 8.38
N ILE A 349 22.39 -31.08 9.05
CA ILE A 349 23.68 -30.97 9.72
C ILE A 349 24.71 -31.84 9.00
N LEU A 350 25.86 -31.25 8.70
CA LEU A 350 26.93 -31.83 7.92
C LEU A 350 28.17 -32.02 8.81
N LEU A 351 28.86 -33.13 8.62
CA LEU A 351 30.10 -33.45 9.33
C LEU A 351 31.27 -33.44 8.34
N PHE A 352 32.33 -32.72 8.71
CA PHE A 352 33.57 -32.61 7.97
C PHE A 352 34.75 -33.07 8.84
N SER A 353 35.80 -33.56 8.18
CA SER A 353 37.07 -33.86 8.85
C SER A 353 37.79 -32.59 9.31
N ASN A 354 38.84 -32.74 10.12
CA ASN A 354 39.74 -31.66 10.54
C ASN A 354 40.52 -30.99 9.37
N ASP A 355 40.41 -31.54 8.16
CA ASP A 355 40.98 -30.99 6.93
C ASP A 355 39.91 -30.40 5.99
N GLY A 356 38.67 -30.25 6.47
CA GLY A 356 37.57 -29.66 5.71
C GLY A 356 37.03 -30.56 4.60
N ILE A 357 37.27 -31.86 4.68
CA ILE A 357 36.72 -32.84 3.73
C ILE A 357 35.36 -33.30 4.23
N PHE A 358 34.34 -33.22 3.37
CA PHE A 358 33.01 -33.70 3.70
C PHE A 358 33.05 -35.20 4.04
N MET A 359 32.49 -35.55 5.19
CA MET A 359 32.38 -36.94 5.63
C MET A 359 30.98 -37.49 5.38
N ARG A 360 29.95 -36.85 5.92
CA ARG A 360 28.55 -37.28 5.80
C ARG A 360 27.55 -36.21 6.24
N THR A 361 26.29 -36.37 5.82
CA THR A 361 25.14 -35.71 6.43
C THR A 361 24.76 -36.47 7.68
N VAL A 362 24.74 -35.81 8.85
CA VAL A 362 24.43 -36.45 10.14
C VAL A 362 22.92 -36.65 10.28
N LEU A 363 22.14 -35.62 9.98
CA LEU A 363 20.68 -35.65 10.03
C LEU A 363 20.08 -34.58 9.11
N THR A 364 18.86 -34.82 8.64
CA THR A 364 18.00 -33.83 7.99
C THR A 364 16.81 -33.52 8.90
N PHE A 365 16.32 -32.30 8.79
CA PHE A 365 15.25 -31.73 9.60
C PHE A 365 14.05 -31.40 8.72
N LYS A 366 12.87 -31.27 9.36
CA LYS A 366 11.66 -30.77 8.70
C LYS A 366 11.60 -29.24 8.70
N ASP A 367 12.26 -28.62 9.68
CA ASP A 367 12.27 -27.18 9.90
C ASP A 367 13.70 -26.64 9.74
N PRO A 368 13.88 -25.39 9.27
CA PRO A 368 15.20 -24.77 9.12
C PRO A 368 15.91 -24.60 10.47
N PRO A 369 17.10 -25.18 10.66
CA PRO A 369 17.85 -25.06 11.90
C PRO A 369 18.65 -23.74 11.94
N TYR A 370 18.72 -23.08 13.09
CA TYR A 370 19.30 -21.72 13.22
C TYR A 370 20.64 -21.67 13.94
N ASP A 371 20.82 -22.45 15.00
CA ASP A 371 22.06 -22.44 15.77
C ASP A 371 22.38 -23.84 16.31
N LEU A 372 23.65 -24.09 16.64
CA LEU A 372 24.13 -25.35 17.18
C LEU A 372 25.12 -25.16 18.33
N CYS A 373 24.96 -25.95 19.39
CA CYS A 373 25.88 -25.95 20.53
C CYS A 373 26.24 -27.38 20.94
N ILE A 374 27.51 -27.63 21.21
CA ILE A 374 27.98 -28.91 21.74
C ILE A 374 27.67 -28.95 23.24
N ILE A 375 26.89 -29.94 23.65
CA ILE A 375 26.54 -30.12 25.06
C ILE A 375 27.54 -31.03 25.76
N ARG A 376 27.81 -32.22 25.18
CA ARG A 376 28.74 -33.22 25.72
C ARG A 376 29.29 -34.10 24.62
N ASN A 377 30.60 -34.24 24.51
CA ASN A 377 31.30 -35.10 23.54
C ASN A 377 30.69 -35.01 22.13
N ASN A 378 29.81 -35.96 21.78
CA ASN A 378 29.16 -36.10 20.48
C ASN A 378 27.65 -35.83 20.52
N THR A 379 27.17 -35.14 21.56
CA THR A 379 25.79 -34.67 21.68
C THR A 379 25.72 -33.17 21.44
N VAL A 380 24.86 -32.76 20.52
CA VAL A 380 24.61 -31.35 20.17
C VAL A 380 23.16 -30.95 20.40
N ALA A 381 22.94 -29.71 20.81
CA ALA A 381 21.64 -29.05 20.77
C ALA A 381 21.54 -28.21 19.50
N ILE A 382 20.38 -28.24 18.87
CA ILE A 382 20.05 -27.43 17.69
C ILE A 382 18.76 -26.67 17.94
N SER A 383 18.76 -25.38 17.64
CA SER A 383 17.60 -24.50 17.76
C SER A 383 16.86 -24.35 16.43
N PHE A 384 15.54 -24.14 16.51
CA PHE A 384 14.65 -23.93 15.37
C PHE A 384 13.80 -22.67 15.63
N GLY A 385 13.57 -21.86 14.60
CA GLY A 385 12.97 -20.53 14.75
C GLY A 385 11.45 -20.51 14.99
N THR A 386 10.73 -21.59 14.69
CA THR A 386 9.25 -21.59 14.62
C THR A 386 8.56 -22.13 15.87
N LEU A 387 9.27 -22.87 16.70
CA LEU A 387 8.78 -23.43 17.96
C LEU A 387 9.93 -23.27 18.94
N LYS A 388 9.70 -22.84 20.19
CA LYS A 388 10.74 -22.74 21.24
C LYS A 388 11.29 -24.13 21.64
N LEU A 389 11.66 -24.95 20.65
CA LEU A 389 12.04 -26.34 20.77
C LEU A 389 13.52 -26.47 20.38
N SER A 390 14.31 -27.06 21.27
CA SER A 390 15.69 -27.43 20.98
C SER A 390 15.77 -28.94 20.79
N THR A 391 16.40 -29.40 19.71
CA THR A 391 16.56 -30.84 19.47
C THR A 391 17.96 -31.27 19.91
N LEU A 392 18.02 -32.27 20.79
CA LEU A 392 19.24 -32.96 21.16
C LEU A 392 19.51 -34.11 20.20
N ILE A 393 20.73 -34.19 19.68
CA ILE A 393 21.14 -35.18 18.68
C ILE A 393 22.45 -35.83 19.11
N ASP A 394 22.52 -37.15 18.95
CA ASP A 394 23.76 -37.93 19.03
C ASP A 394 24.36 -38.04 17.61
N ILE A 395 25.53 -37.42 17.41
CA ILE A 395 26.20 -37.32 16.11
C ILE A 395 26.72 -38.68 15.62
N ASP A 396 27.10 -39.58 16.53
CA ASP A 396 27.63 -40.89 16.15
C ASP A 396 26.51 -41.85 15.77
N LYS A 397 25.42 -41.81 16.53
CA LYS A 397 24.24 -42.67 16.31
C LYS A 397 23.30 -42.14 15.23
N ASN A 398 23.54 -40.94 14.70
CA ASN A 398 22.69 -40.25 13.72
C ASN A 398 21.21 -40.22 14.14
N LYS A 399 20.94 -39.96 15.42
CA LYS A 399 19.57 -40.03 15.98
C LYS A 399 19.26 -38.86 16.89
N ILE A 400 18.01 -38.43 16.83
CA ILE A 400 17.43 -37.49 17.80
C ILE A 400 17.30 -38.21 19.14
N ILE A 401 17.91 -37.64 20.17
CA ILE A 401 17.81 -38.13 21.56
C ILE A 401 16.51 -37.63 22.18
N LYS A 402 16.24 -36.33 22.05
CA LYS A 402 15.10 -35.67 22.69
C LYS A 402 14.78 -34.35 21.98
N ARG A 403 13.51 -33.99 21.93
CA ARG A 403 13.06 -32.62 21.64
C ARG A 403 12.66 -31.97 22.95
N ILE A 404 13.27 -30.84 23.26
CA ILE A 404 13.09 -30.05 24.50
C ILE A 404 12.21 -28.87 24.17
#